data_AF-A0A1E5LDA7-F1
#
_entry.id   AF-A0A1E5LDA7-F1
#
_cell.length_a   1.000
_cell.length_b   1.000
_cell.length_c   1.000
_cell.angle_alpha   90.00
_cell.angle_beta   90.00
_cell.angle_gamma   90.00
#
_symmetry.space_group_name_H-M   'P 1'
#
loop_
_entity.id
_entity.type
_entity.pdbx_description
1 polymer ?
#
loop_
_entity_poly.entity_id
_entity_poly.type
_entity_poly.pdbx_seq_one_letter_code
_entity_poly.pdbx_strand_id
1 'polypeptide(L)'
;MNKSFSLVFILLTAFLFISLPSISHAESNHDTKLVVKGKIVTNQLPTIIENGRTLIPLLLVSEAVDAQVKWEQNTSTAVVQKWGERLTLKPDAHQAQLQGTAYHDGDLALETPAKLKNGTIYVPIRLIAQTFGYEVSWIEGEITINSPLSEAKKEMLHRSSLEKARPEMIQLDQPVHYINTPLDISYPNENYDRTYIFPEGEALGYYSISGDTISWIELQDDFLVCTWQAHINDVSYGQLESFLEMDIKNAQGIDPKVDKDMLYYSNGSFGDSMHWEYGKIDKNKTYTNLAYKRTVSGEITDSEGTMSFTLPGEVRTDYIED
;
A
#
# COMPACT_ATOMS: atom_id res chain seq x y z
N MET A 1 -91.05 49.92 -24.84
CA MET A 1 -90.32 48.98 -25.73
C MET A 1 -89.18 49.76 -26.36
N ASN A 2 -87.95 49.24 -26.27
CA ASN A 2 -86.67 49.78 -26.74
C ASN A 2 -85.76 50.48 -25.71
N LYS A 3 -84.54 49.94 -25.67
CA LYS A 3 -83.19 50.55 -25.55
C LYS A 3 -82.51 50.65 -24.18
N SER A 4 -81.47 49.79 -24.06
CA SER A 4 -80.10 50.06 -23.61
C SER A 4 -79.83 50.47 -22.15
N PHE A 5 -78.95 49.75 -21.43
CA PHE A 5 -77.51 50.07 -21.36
C PHE A 5 -76.75 49.04 -20.49
N SER A 6 -75.64 48.55 -21.05
CA SER A 6 -74.40 47.97 -20.47
C SER A 6 -74.21 47.93 -18.93
N LEU A 7 -73.77 46.78 -18.40
CA LEU A 7 -72.44 46.65 -17.77
C LEU A 7 -72.07 45.18 -17.52
N VAL A 8 -71.03 44.73 -18.23
CA VAL A 8 -70.32 43.46 -18.01
C VAL A 8 -69.21 43.71 -16.98
N PHE A 9 -69.17 42.92 -15.91
CA PHE A 9 -68.01 42.82 -15.01
C PHE A 9 -67.71 41.32 -14.82
N ILE A 10 -66.98 40.73 -15.77
CA ILE A 10 -66.38 39.41 -15.60
C ILE A 10 -64.94 39.65 -15.17
N LEU A 11 -64.66 39.37 -13.90
CA LEU A 11 -63.31 39.28 -13.36
C LEU A 11 -62.58 38.11 -14.06
N LEU A 12 -61.77 38.42 -15.06
CA LEU A 12 -60.83 37.49 -15.66
C LEU A 12 -59.50 37.60 -14.87
N THR A 13 -59.36 36.83 -13.80
CA THR A 13 -58.07 36.65 -13.11
C THR A 13 -57.16 35.78 -13.99
N ALA A 14 -56.38 36.45 -14.82
CA ALA A 14 -55.29 35.84 -15.57
C ALA A 14 -54.22 35.32 -14.59
N PHE A 15 -54.22 34.00 -14.35
CA PHE A 15 -53.11 33.30 -13.73
C PHE A 15 -51.96 33.26 -14.76
N LEU A 16 -51.08 34.25 -14.66
CA LEU A 16 -49.85 34.31 -15.45
C LEU A 16 -48.90 33.23 -14.90
N PHE A 17 -48.89 32.04 -15.50
CA PHE A 17 -47.82 31.06 -15.32
C PHE A 17 -46.54 31.65 -15.92
N ILE A 18 -45.78 32.38 -15.10
CA ILE A 18 -44.39 32.70 -15.41
C ILE A 18 -43.62 31.38 -15.26
N SER A 19 -43.37 30.71 -16.38
CA SER A 19 -42.40 29.63 -16.45
C SER A 19 -41.03 30.24 -16.15
N LEU A 20 -40.57 30.09 -14.91
CA LEU A 20 -39.17 30.35 -14.60
C LEU A 20 -38.34 29.40 -15.47
N PRO A 21 -37.40 29.90 -16.30
CA PRO A 21 -36.48 29.01 -16.98
C PRO A 21 -35.74 28.23 -15.90
N SER A 22 -35.82 26.90 -15.96
CA SER A 22 -34.99 26.05 -15.14
C SER A 22 -33.54 26.46 -15.39
N ILE A 23 -32.86 26.95 -14.35
CA ILE A 23 -31.42 27.14 -14.38
C ILE A 23 -30.83 25.75 -14.51
N SER A 24 -30.58 25.35 -15.76
CA SER A 24 -29.77 24.19 -16.07
C SER A 24 -28.38 24.50 -15.51
N HIS A 25 -28.03 23.85 -14.39
CA HIS A 25 -26.64 23.84 -13.95
C HIS A 25 -25.88 23.08 -15.01
N ALA A 26 -25.07 23.80 -15.78
CA ALA A 26 -24.13 23.17 -16.68
C ALA A 26 -23.24 22.23 -15.84
N GLU A 27 -23.23 20.94 -16.14
CA GLU A 27 -22.16 20.06 -15.69
C GLU A 27 -20.86 20.65 -16.25
N SER A 28 -20.01 21.20 -15.39
CA SER A 28 -18.71 21.67 -15.81
C SER A 28 -17.88 20.46 -16.20
N ASN A 29 -17.77 20.23 -17.51
CA ASN A 29 -16.90 19.24 -18.09
C ASN A 29 -15.47 19.77 -17.96
N HIS A 30 -14.90 19.66 -16.75
CA HIS A 30 -13.49 19.91 -16.56
C HIS A 30 -12.75 18.73 -17.20
N ASP A 31 -12.03 19.00 -18.30
CA ASP A 31 -11.01 18.09 -18.82
C ASP A 31 -9.88 18.05 -17.78
N THR A 32 -10.12 17.30 -16.70
CA THR A 32 -9.12 17.07 -15.68
C THR A 32 -8.08 16.12 -16.24
N LYS A 33 -6.88 16.66 -16.49
CA LYS A 33 -5.75 15.85 -16.92
C LYS A 33 -5.33 14.94 -15.77
N LEU A 34 -5.35 13.64 -16.02
CA LEU A 34 -4.87 12.62 -15.10
C LEU A 34 -3.47 12.18 -15.53
N VAL A 35 -2.51 12.27 -14.62
CA VAL A 35 -1.15 11.75 -14.79
C VAL A 35 -0.90 10.68 -13.74
N VAL A 36 -0.36 9.55 -14.18
CA VAL A 36 -0.14 8.38 -13.33
C VAL A 36 1.28 7.90 -13.57
N LYS A 37 2.11 7.89 -12.52
CA LYS A 37 3.52 7.50 -12.62
C LYS A 37 4.23 8.19 -13.79
N GLY A 38 3.99 9.50 -13.95
CA GLY A 38 4.56 10.34 -15.02
C GLY A 38 3.92 10.19 -16.41
N LYS A 39 2.94 9.30 -16.59
CA LYS A 39 2.26 9.07 -17.89
C LYS A 39 0.87 9.71 -17.89
N ILE A 40 0.54 10.42 -18.98
CA ILE A 40 -0.80 10.97 -19.18
C ILE A 40 -1.78 9.83 -19.44
N VAL A 41 -2.85 9.76 -18.64
CA VAL A 41 -3.95 8.83 -18.81
C VAL A 41 -5.12 9.56 -19.44
N THR A 42 -5.54 9.13 -20.63
CA THR A 42 -6.70 9.71 -21.31
C THR A 42 -7.99 9.16 -20.69
N ASN A 43 -8.78 10.05 -20.10
CA ASN A 43 -10.11 9.71 -19.60
C ASN A 43 -11.15 10.03 -20.68
N GLN A 44 -11.89 9.03 -21.17
CA GLN A 44 -12.96 9.22 -22.15
C GLN A 44 -14.31 9.60 -21.51
N LEU A 45 -14.43 9.48 -20.19
CA LEU A 45 -15.64 9.80 -19.43
C LEU A 45 -15.42 11.07 -18.61
N PRO A 46 -16.45 11.91 -18.40
CA PRO A 46 -16.31 13.14 -17.64
C PRO A 46 -15.94 12.86 -16.18
N THR A 47 -15.14 13.71 -15.56
CA THR A 47 -14.99 13.71 -14.09
C THR A 47 -16.16 14.46 -13.44
N ILE A 48 -16.54 14.08 -12.22
CA ILE A 48 -17.59 14.76 -11.45
C ILE A 48 -16.92 15.45 -10.26
N ILE A 49 -17.21 16.73 -10.04
CA ILE A 49 -16.79 17.43 -8.82
C ILE A 49 -18.00 17.52 -7.88
N GLU A 50 -17.90 16.91 -6.72
CA GLU A 50 -18.95 16.90 -5.70
C GLU A 50 -18.32 17.10 -4.32
N ASN A 51 -18.85 18.02 -3.52
CA ASN A 51 -18.37 18.34 -2.17
C ASN A 51 -16.84 18.57 -2.07
N GLY A 52 -16.26 19.22 -3.09
CA GLY A 52 -14.82 19.47 -3.16
C GLY A 52 -13.96 18.24 -3.45
N ARG A 53 -14.56 17.10 -3.80
CA ARG A 53 -13.88 15.88 -4.24
C ARG A 53 -14.07 15.70 -5.74
N THR A 54 -13.03 15.20 -6.40
CA THR A 54 -13.12 14.78 -7.81
C THR A 54 -13.36 13.28 -7.87
N LEU A 55 -14.49 12.93 -8.45
CA LEU A 55 -14.91 11.56 -8.70
C LEU A 55 -14.58 11.22 -10.15
N ILE A 56 -13.92 10.08 -10.31
CA ILE A 56 -13.44 9.58 -11.60
C ILE A 56 -14.00 8.16 -11.80
N PRO A 57 -14.15 7.66 -13.04
CA PRO A 57 -14.60 6.29 -13.24
C PRO A 57 -13.74 5.29 -12.46
N LEU A 58 -14.39 4.43 -11.68
CA LEU A 58 -13.74 3.45 -10.82
C LEU A 58 -12.73 2.60 -11.58
N LEU A 59 -13.14 2.11 -12.75
CA LEU A 59 -12.30 1.26 -13.59
C LEU A 59 -11.03 1.99 -14.02
N LEU A 60 -11.14 3.24 -14.45
CA LEU A 60 -9.99 4.03 -14.91
C LEU A 60 -8.94 4.22 -13.80
N VAL A 61 -9.36 4.65 -12.61
CA VAL A 61 -8.41 4.84 -11.50
C VAL A 61 -7.87 3.52 -10.97
N SER A 62 -8.65 2.44 -10.99
CA SER A 62 -8.19 1.13 -10.54
C SER A 62 -7.16 0.54 -11.51
N GLU A 63 -7.41 0.61 -12.82
CA GLU A 63 -6.44 0.20 -13.85
C GLU A 63 -5.14 1.02 -13.76
N ALA A 64 -5.25 2.32 -13.51
CA ALA A 64 -4.09 3.20 -13.33
C ALA A 64 -3.16 2.78 -12.17
N VAL A 65 -3.72 2.17 -11.12
CA VAL A 65 -2.95 1.67 -9.97
C VAL A 65 -2.73 0.16 -10.01
N ASP A 66 -2.97 -0.47 -11.16
CA ASP A 66 -2.82 -1.90 -11.39
C ASP A 66 -3.68 -2.74 -10.43
N ALA A 67 -4.90 -2.28 -10.15
CA ALA A 67 -5.90 -2.94 -9.32
C ALA A 67 -7.05 -3.49 -10.17
N GLN A 68 -7.59 -4.64 -9.76
CA GLN A 68 -8.71 -5.30 -10.42
C GLN A 68 -10.04 -4.86 -9.84
N VAL A 69 -11.06 -4.73 -10.69
CA VAL A 69 -12.42 -4.38 -10.26
C VAL A 69 -13.39 -5.51 -10.56
N LYS A 70 -14.18 -5.90 -9.56
CA LYS A 70 -15.29 -6.84 -9.71
C LYS A 70 -16.58 -6.20 -9.18
N TRP A 71 -17.67 -6.33 -9.93
CA TRP A 71 -19.01 -5.98 -9.46
C TRP A 71 -19.73 -7.20 -8.89
N GLU A 72 -20.23 -7.11 -7.67
CA GLU A 72 -21.04 -8.15 -7.03
C GLU A 72 -22.52 -7.76 -7.10
N GLN A 73 -23.25 -8.40 -8.02
CA GLN A 73 -24.63 -8.05 -8.33
C GLN A 73 -25.58 -8.22 -7.12
N ASN A 74 -25.39 -9.28 -6.33
CA ASN A 74 -26.28 -9.64 -5.22
C ASN A 74 -26.26 -8.58 -4.10
N THR A 75 -25.12 -7.96 -3.87
CA THR A 75 -24.91 -6.96 -2.82
C THR A 75 -24.91 -5.53 -3.39
N SER A 76 -24.88 -5.40 -4.72
CA SER A 76 -24.69 -4.12 -5.41
C SER A 76 -23.44 -3.38 -4.94
N THR A 77 -22.34 -4.12 -4.83
CA THR A 77 -21.05 -3.60 -4.36
C THR A 77 -19.98 -3.74 -5.41
N ALA A 78 -19.12 -2.72 -5.54
CA ALA A 78 -17.88 -2.85 -6.26
C ALA A 78 -16.77 -3.32 -5.32
N VAL A 79 -15.93 -4.19 -5.82
CA VAL A 79 -14.76 -4.73 -5.15
C VAL A 79 -13.56 -4.31 -5.95
N VAL A 80 -12.63 -3.62 -5.31
CA VAL A 80 -11.34 -3.26 -5.88
C VAL A 80 -10.28 -4.07 -5.14
N GLN A 81 -9.45 -4.79 -5.88
CA GLN A 81 -8.45 -5.71 -5.34
C GLN A 81 -7.07 -5.36 -5.90
N LYS A 82 -6.09 -5.19 -5.03
CA LYS A 82 -4.67 -5.16 -5.38
C LYS A 82 -3.94 -6.03 -4.37
N TRP A 83 -3.02 -6.88 -4.83
CA TRP A 83 -2.41 -7.91 -3.98
C TRP A 83 -3.50 -8.74 -3.25
N GLY A 84 -3.33 -9.00 -1.96
CA GLY A 84 -4.32 -9.61 -1.06
C GLY A 84 -5.30 -8.61 -0.44
N GLU A 85 -5.16 -7.31 -0.72
CA GLU A 85 -5.95 -6.24 -0.13
C GLU A 85 -7.22 -5.93 -0.93
N ARG A 86 -8.33 -5.82 -0.20
CA ARG A 86 -9.66 -5.70 -0.78
C ARG A 86 -10.39 -4.48 -0.25
N LEU A 87 -10.75 -3.58 -1.16
CA LEU A 87 -11.65 -2.46 -0.89
C LEU A 87 -13.04 -2.77 -1.44
N THR A 88 -14.04 -2.87 -0.57
CA THR A 88 -15.45 -3.04 -0.95
C THR A 88 -16.21 -1.73 -0.75
N LEU A 89 -16.87 -1.25 -1.79
CA LEU A 89 -17.70 -0.05 -1.73
C LEU A 89 -19.09 -0.28 -2.32
N LYS A 90 -20.08 0.40 -1.75
CA LYS A 90 -21.44 0.44 -2.28
C LYS A 90 -21.72 1.86 -2.77
N PRO A 91 -22.24 2.06 -4.00
CA PRO A 91 -22.68 3.37 -4.43
C PRO A 91 -23.64 4.01 -3.42
N ASP A 92 -23.47 5.32 -3.22
CA ASP A 92 -24.19 6.17 -2.26
C ASP A 92 -23.98 5.85 -0.77
N ALA A 93 -23.16 4.86 -0.43
CA ALA A 93 -22.77 4.61 0.96
C ALA A 93 -21.62 5.52 1.38
N HIS A 94 -21.74 6.11 2.58
CA HIS A 94 -20.71 6.94 3.21
C HIS A 94 -19.61 6.14 3.91
N GLN A 95 -19.47 4.86 3.56
CA GLN A 95 -18.43 3.99 4.09
C GLN A 95 -17.99 2.99 3.03
N ALA A 96 -16.71 2.67 3.02
CA ALA A 96 -16.13 1.53 2.32
C ALA A 96 -15.50 0.58 3.34
N GLN A 97 -15.34 -0.69 3.00
CA GLN A 97 -14.71 -1.68 3.85
C GLN A 97 -13.35 -2.07 3.26
N LEU A 98 -12.28 -1.89 4.02
CA LEU A 98 -10.94 -2.38 3.70
C LEU A 98 -10.65 -3.66 4.48
N GLN A 99 -10.04 -4.65 3.82
CA GLN A 99 -9.67 -5.94 4.40
C GLN A 99 -8.35 -6.44 3.80
N GLY A 100 -7.63 -7.28 4.55
CA GLY A 100 -6.43 -7.97 4.09
C GLY A 100 -5.14 -7.17 4.27
N THR A 101 -5.16 -6.12 5.11
CA THR A 101 -3.99 -5.33 5.50
C THR A 101 -3.44 -5.79 6.86
N ALA A 102 -2.20 -5.41 7.19
CA ALA A 102 -1.62 -5.75 8.50
C ALA A 102 -2.18 -4.92 9.67
N TYR A 103 -2.64 -3.68 9.42
CA TYR A 103 -2.95 -2.72 10.49
C TYR A 103 -4.24 -1.91 10.30
N HIS A 104 -4.88 -1.95 9.13
CA HIS A 104 -5.92 -0.98 8.75
C HIS A 104 -7.20 -1.63 8.21
N ASP A 105 -7.50 -2.86 8.62
CA ASP A 105 -8.76 -3.51 8.31
C ASP A 105 -9.92 -2.82 9.05
N GLY A 106 -11.00 -2.53 8.32
CA GLY A 106 -12.16 -1.84 8.90
C GLY A 106 -12.93 -0.97 7.93
N ASP A 107 -13.89 -0.23 8.51
CA ASP A 107 -14.70 0.75 7.80
C ASP A 107 -13.92 2.05 7.59
N LEU A 108 -13.83 2.47 6.33
CA LEU A 108 -13.32 3.77 5.89
C LEU A 108 -14.50 4.72 5.67
N ALA A 109 -14.61 5.73 6.51
CA ALA A 109 -15.64 6.77 6.36
C ALA A 109 -15.38 7.62 5.11
N LEU A 110 -16.44 7.91 4.35
CA LEU A 110 -16.41 8.68 3.12
C LEU A 110 -17.26 9.96 3.25
N GLU A 111 -16.60 11.12 3.19
CA GLU A 111 -17.30 12.40 3.09
C GLU A 111 -18.12 12.51 1.80
N THR A 112 -17.56 11.99 0.70
CA THR A 112 -18.23 11.92 -0.60
C THR A 112 -18.31 10.46 -1.04
N PRO A 113 -19.51 9.88 -1.12
CA PRO A 113 -19.67 8.48 -1.48
C PRO A 113 -19.40 8.27 -2.98
N ALA A 114 -19.12 7.02 -3.37
CA ALA A 114 -19.11 6.66 -4.78
C ALA A 114 -20.51 6.82 -5.39
N LYS A 115 -20.60 7.12 -6.68
CA LYS A 115 -21.86 7.37 -7.41
C LYS A 115 -22.02 6.42 -8.57
N LEU A 116 -23.22 5.87 -8.75
CA LEU A 116 -23.58 5.13 -9.96
C LEU A 116 -24.34 6.05 -10.91
N LYS A 117 -23.71 6.44 -12.02
CA LYS A 117 -24.31 7.31 -13.05
C LYS A 117 -24.18 6.67 -14.42
N ASN A 118 -25.32 6.45 -15.10
CA ASN A 118 -25.38 5.87 -16.44
C ASN A 118 -24.64 4.53 -16.58
N GLY A 119 -24.68 3.69 -15.54
CA GLY A 119 -23.99 2.39 -15.52
C GLY A 119 -22.49 2.46 -15.21
N THR A 120 -21.94 3.65 -14.97
CA THR A 120 -20.55 3.84 -14.52
C THR A 120 -20.51 4.20 -13.05
N ILE A 121 -19.61 3.55 -12.31
CA ILE A 121 -19.32 3.91 -10.92
C ILE A 121 -18.23 4.97 -10.92
N TYR A 122 -18.49 6.11 -10.28
CA TYR A 122 -17.57 7.20 -10.06
C TYR A 122 -17.15 7.23 -8.60
N VAL A 123 -15.87 7.37 -8.31
CA VAL A 123 -15.37 7.32 -6.92
C VAL A 123 -14.36 8.42 -6.67
N PRO A 124 -14.24 8.94 -5.43
CA PRO A 124 -13.19 9.88 -5.08
C PRO A 124 -11.82 9.30 -5.40
N ILE A 125 -11.03 9.96 -6.25
CA ILE A 125 -9.75 9.41 -6.72
C ILE A 125 -8.80 8.99 -5.58
N ARG A 126 -8.77 9.79 -4.51
CA ARG A 126 -7.93 9.54 -3.32
C ARG A 126 -8.32 8.25 -2.60
N LEU A 127 -9.59 7.87 -2.61
CA LEU A 127 -10.04 6.62 -1.98
C LEU A 127 -9.30 5.44 -2.59
N ILE A 128 -9.23 5.33 -3.91
CA ILE A 128 -8.57 4.18 -4.56
C ILE A 128 -7.05 4.29 -4.45
N ALA A 129 -6.49 5.44 -4.81
CA ALA A 129 -5.05 5.62 -4.86
C ALA A 129 -4.40 5.47 -3.48
N GLN A 130 -4.90 6.18 -2.46
CA GLN A 130 -4.28 6.18 -1.14
C GLN A 130 -4.53 4.88 -0.37
N THR A 131 -5.66 4.19 -0.63
CA THR A 131 -5.89 2.85 -0.05
C THR A 131 -4.78 1.88 -0.44
N PHE A 132 -4.27 1.95 -1.67
CA PHE A 132 -3.18 1.10 -2.14
C PHE A 132 -1.81 1.78 -2.09
N GLY A 133 -1.63 2.76 -1.20
CA GLY A 133 -0.34 3.38 -0.89
C GLY A 133 0.17 4.43 -1.90
N TYR A 134 -0.61 4.80 -2.91
CA TYR A 134 -0.21 5.84 -3.87
C TYR A 134 -0.44 7.24 -3.31
N GLU A 135 0.42 8.17 -3.70
CA GLU A 135 0.26 9.58 -3.40
C GLU A 135 -0.61 10.27 -4.45
N VAL A 136 -1.48 11.20 -4.02
CA VAL A 136 -2.31 12.00 -4.92
C VAL A 136 -2.03 13.48 -4.70
N SER A 137 -1.61 14.17 -5.74
CA SER A 137 -1.39 15.62 -5.75
C SER A 137 -2.24 16.30 -6.81
N TRP A 138 -2.44 17.60 -6.62
CA TRP A 138 -3.15 18.49 -7.54
C TRP A 138 -2.25 19.67 -7.84
N ILE A 139 -1.82 19.82 -9.09
CA ILE A 139 -0.93 20.91 -9.52
C ILE A 139 -1.53 21.49 -10.80
N GLU A 140 -1.86 22.79 -10.79
CA GLU A 140 -2.32 23.52 -11.99
C GLU A 140 -3.52 22.89 -12.74
N GLY A 141 -4.43 22.24 -12.01
CA GLY A 141 -5.60 21.56 -12.61
C GLY A 141 -5.33 20.15 -13.15
N GLU A 142 -4.11 19.65 -12.96
CA GLU A 142 -3.71 18.27 -13.21
C GLU A 142 -3.80 17.46 -11.92
N ILE A 143 -4.42 16.28 -12.00
CA ILE A 143 -4.34 15.27 -10.92
C ILE A 143 -3.18 14.36 -11.23
N THR A 144 -2.27 14.21 -10.26
CA THR A 144 -1.17 13.25 -10.37
C THR A 144 -1.31 12.16 -9.32
N ILE A 145 -1.26 10.90 -9.76
CA ILE A 145 -1.07 9.71 -8.92
C ILE A 145 0.41 9.32 -9.02
N ASN A 146 1.12 9.38 -7.90
CA ASN A 146 2.55 9.10 -7.80
C ASN A 146 2.81 7.83 -6.98
N SER A 147 3.96 7.23 -7.27
CA SER A 147 4.60 6.25 -6.40
C SER A 147 4.79 6.81 -4.98
N PRO A 148 4.73 5.96 -3.93
CA PRO A 148 5.12 6.38 -2.58
C PRO A 148 6.61 6.73 -2.47
N LEU A 149 7.44 6.29 -3.44
CA LEU A 149 8.86 6.57 -3.44
C LEU A 149 9.19 7.79 -4.29
N SER A 150 9.93 8.73 -3.68
CA SER A 150 10.60 9.80 -4.42
C SER A 150 11.67 9.23 -5.36
N GLU A 151 11.97 9.93 -6.45
CA GLU A 151 13.05 9.54 -7.38
C GLU A 151 14.41 9.36 -6.70
N ALA A 152 14.73 10.20 -5.72
CA ALA A 152 15.96 10.05 -4.93
C ALA A 152 15.99 8.73 -4.13
N LYS A 153 14.84 8.28 -3.62
CA LYS A 153 14.72 7.01 -2.90
C LYS A 153 14.82 5.83 -3.87
N LYS A 154 14.21 5.92 -5.07
CA LYS A 154 14.37 4.91 -6.12
C LYS A 154 15.83 4.75 -6.53
N GLU A 155 16.52 5.87 -6.78
CA GLU A 155 17.95 5.87 -7.10
C GLU A 155 18.79 5.28 -5.95
N MET A 156 18.46 5.60 -4.70
CA MET A 156 19.10 4.98 -3.53
C MET A 156 18.91 3.46 -3.52
N LEU A 157 17.68 2.99 -3.67
CA LEU A 157 17.37 1.56 -3.60
C LEU A 157 17.98 0.80 -4.77
N HIS A 158 17.86 1.29 -6.00
CA HIS A 158 18.25 0.55 -7.20
C HIS A 158 19.72 0.72 -7.59
N ARG A 159 20.38 1.84 -7.27
CA ARG A 159 21.71 2.15 -7.81
C ARG A 159 22.82 2.33 -6.78
N SER A 160 22.49 2.43 -5.50
CA SER A 160 23.52 2.54 -4.46
C SER A 160 24.17 1.18 -4.14
N SER A 161 25.20 1.18 -3.31
CA SER A 161 25.83 -0.03 -2.79
C SER A 161 24.88 -0.80 -1.85
N LEU A 162 25.11 -2.10 -1.66
CA LEU A 162 24.37 -2.92 -0.69
C LEU A 162 24.37 -2.30 0.73
N GLU A 163 25.50 -1.73 1.16
CA GLU A 163 25.66 -1.04 2.45
C GLU A 163 24.69 0.13 2.65
N LYS A 164 24.17 0.71 1.56
CA LYS A 164 23.19 1.79 1.60
C LYS A 164 21.77 1.29 1.32
N ALA A 165 21.60 0.41 0.34
CA ALA A 165 20.28 -0.05 -0.09
C ALA A 165 19.59 -0.97 0.94
N ARG A 166 20.30 -1.90 1.57
CA ARG A 166 19.71 -2.82 2.57
C ARG A 166 19.17 -2.13 3.82
N PRO A 167 19.91 -1.25 4.52
CA PRO A 167 19.36 -0.54 5.67
C PRO A 167 18.20 0.38 5.28
N GLU A 168 18.21 0.91 4.07
CA GLU A 168 17.12 1.71 3.52
C GLU A 168 15.87 0.86 3.25
N MET A 169 16.01 -0.34 2.67
CA MET A 169 14.90 -1.29 2.52
C MET A 169 14.23 -1.64 3.84
N ILE A 170 15.04 -1.85 4.89
CA ILE A 170 14.54 -2.16 6.25
C ILE A 170 13.74 -0.99 6.85
N GLN A 171 14.14 0.25 6.57
CA GLN A 171 13.63 1.46 7.20
C GLN A 171 12.70 2.28 6.30
N LEU A 172 12.28 1.71 5.16
CA LEU A 172 11.49 2.42 4.18
C LEU A 172 10.16 2.87 4.81
N ASP A 173 9.87 4.16 4.72
CA ASP A 173 8.68 4.78 5.34
C ASP A 173 7.42 4.53 4.49
N GLN A 174 7.06 3.26 4.37
CA GLN A 174 5.85 2.80 3.71
C GLN A 174 5.33 1.52 4.38
N PRO A 175 4.00 1.27 4.37
CA PRO A 175 3.48 -0.01 4.82
C PRO A 175 3.97 -1.15 3.91
N VAL A 176 4.07 -2.34 4.49
CA VAL A 176 4.23 -3.57 3.69
C VAL A 176 2.84 -3.99 3.23
N HIS A 177 2.70 -4.21 1.93
CA HIS A 177 1.51 -4.79 1.31
C HIS A 177 1.65 -6.31 1.24
N TYR A 178 0.55 -7.05 1.22
CA TYR A 178 0.60 -8.51 1.30
C TYR A 178 -0.21 -9.13 0.17
N ILE A 179 0.33 -10.15 -0.50
CA ILE A 179 -0.42 -10.87 -1.55
C ILE A 179 -1.45 -11.85 -1.00
N ASN A 180 -1.31 -12.21 0.28
CA ASN A 180 -2.25 -13.00 1.07
C ASN A 180 -2.60 -12.23 2.34
N THR A 181 -3.69 -12.62 3.03
CA THR A 181 -4.00 -12.02 4.33
C THR A 181 -2.83 -12.26 5.29
N PRO A 182 -2.29 -11.20 5.91
CA PRO A 182 -1.13 -11.33 6.78
C PRO A 182 -1.35 -12.34 7.91
N LEU A 183 -0.31 -13.09 8.24
CA LEU A 183 -0.31 -13.95 9.40
C LEU A 183 -0.18 -13.15 10.70
N ASP A 184 -0.93 -13.54 11.74
CA ASP A 184 -0.84 -12.95 13.08
C ASP A 184 0.49 -13.34 13.73
N ILE A 185 1.29 -12.34 14.13
CA ILE A 185 2.58 -12.58 14.77
C ILE A 185 2.39 -12.81 16.27
N SER A 186 2.85 -13.96 16.76
CA SER A 186 2.90 -14.26 18.19
C SER A 186 4.32 -14.12 18.74
N TYR A 187 4.44 -13.55 19.94
CA TYR A 187 5.71 -13.44 20.67
C TYR A 187 5.68 -14.39 21.86
N PRO A 188 6.14 -15.65 21.68
CA PRO A 188 6.12 -16.68 22.72
C PRO A 188 7.12 -16.43 23.86
N ASN A 189 8.06 -15.51 23.67
CA ASN A 189 9.05 -15.07 24.66
C ASN A 189 9.08 -13.52 24.73
N GLU A 190 9.72 -12.97 25.75
CA GLU A 190 9.86 -11.50 25.94
C GLU A 190 10.91 -10.86 25.00
N ASN A 191 11.48 -11.64 24.06
CA ASN A 191 12.45 -11.13 23.10
C ASN A 191 11.70 -10.58 21.88
N TYR A 192 11.85 -9.28 21.65
CA TYR A 192 11.29 -8.59 20.48
C TYR A 192 12.33 -8.44 19.37
N ASP A 193 13.17 -9.46 19.23
CA ASP A 193 14.24 -9.47 18.25
C ASP A 193 13.63 -9.42 16.85
N ARG A 194 14.39 -8.85 15.93
CA ARG A 194 14.04 -8.82 14.51
C ARG A 194 15.27 -9.13 13.70
N THR A 195 15.15 -10.19 12.91
CA THR A 195 16.22 -10.66 12.05
C THR A 195 15.84 -10.44 10.59
N TYR A 196 16.77 -9.85 9.84
CA TYR A 196 16.65 -9.60 8.40
C TYR A 196 17.73 -10.41 7.69
N ILE A 197 17.36 -11.13 6.64
CA ILE A 197 18.26 -12.06 5.94
C ILE A 197 18.18 -11.75 4.45
N PHE A 198 19.29 -11.25 3.89
CA PHE A 198 19.42 -10.89 2.48
C PHE A 198 20.19 -11.96 1.72
N PRO A 199 19.73 -12.39 0.53
CA PRO A 199 20.56 -13.15 -0.39
C PRO A 199 21.84 -12.39 -0.74
N GLU A 200 22.96 -13.10 -0.85
CA GLU A 200 24.23 -12.52 -1.28
C GLU A 200 24.06 -11.82 -2.64
N GLY A 201 24.53 -10.57 -2.69
CA GLY A 201 24.43 -9.70 -3.85
C GLY A 201 23.09 -8.98 -4.01
N GLU A 202 22.08 -9.26 -3.18
CA GLU A 202 20.73 -8.69 -3.33
C GLU A 202 20.38 -7.74 -2.18
N ALA A 203 19.69 -6.65 -2.51
CA ALA A 203 19.13 -5.69 -1.58
C ALA A 203 17.62 -5.59 -1.67
N LEU A 204 17.00 -5.87 -2.82
CA LEU A 204 15.59 -5.58 -3.07
C LEU A 204 14.62 -6.67 -2.57
N GLY A 205 15.13 -7.73 -1.95
CA GLY A 205 14.35 -8.79 -1.31
C GLY A 205 15.07 -9.37 -0.11
N TYR A 206 14.33 -9.68 0.94
CA TYR A 206 14.87 -10.27 2.18
C TYR A 206 13.84 -11.09 2.95
N TYR A 207 14.32 -12.07 3.71
CA TYR A 207 13.51 -12.64 4.77
C TYR A 207 13.53 -11.74 6.01
N SER A 208 12.36 -11.57 6.63
CA SER A 208 12.16 -10.89 7.90
C SER A 208 11.59 -11.88 8.90
N ILE A 209 12.15 -11.94 10.10
CA ILE A 209 11.69 -12.79 11.19
C ILE A 209 11.26 -11.90 12.34
N SER A 210 10.07 -12.13 12.87
CA SER A 210 9.54 -11.45 14.04
C SER A 210 8.61 -12.40 14.79
N GLY A 211 8.84 -12.57 16.09
CA GLY A 211 8.11 -13.56 16.88
C GLY A 211 8.23 -14.96 16.29
N ASP A 212 7.10 -15.61 16.06
CA ASP A 212 6.99 -16.92 15.42
C ASP A 212 6.80 -16.86 13.89
N THR A 213 6.95 -15.70 13.26
CA THR A 213 6.63 -15.52 11.84
C THR A 213 7.87 -15.20 11.00
N ILE A 214 8.01 -15.93 9.89
CA ILE A 214 8.97 -15.63 8.82
C ILE A 214 8.21 -15.06 7.62
N SER A 215 8.74 -14.00 7.03
CA SER A 215 8.16 -13.31 5.86
C SER A 215 9.22 -13.07 4.81
N TRP A 216 8.93 -13.31 3.54
CA TRP A 216 9.71 -12.77 2.43
C TRP A 216 9.10 -11.43 2.01
N ILE A 217 9.90 -10.37 2.06
CA ILE A 217 9.51 -9.01 1.68
C ILE A 217 10.41 -8.57 0.54
N GLU A 218 9.82 -8.03 -0.51
CA GLU A 218 10.54 -7.56 -1.70
C GLU A 218 9.94 -6.26 -2.25
N LEU A 219 10.76 -5.49 -2.95
CA LEU A 219 10.32 -4.27 -3.62
C LEU A 219 9.68 -4.63 -4.97
N GLN A 220 8.39 -4.33 -5.13
CA GLN A 220 7.67 -4.49 -6.40
C GLN A 220 6.99 -3.18 -6.78
N ASP A 221 7.30 -2.65 -7.97
CA ASP A 221 6.71 -1.41 -8.48
C ASP A 221 6.74 -0.24 -7.48
N ASP A 222 7.88 -0.06 -6.79
CA ASP A 222 8.13 0.90 -5.70
C ASP A 222 7.46 0.59 -4.34
N PHE A 223 6.75 -0.53 -4.22
CA PHE A 223 6.09 -0.94 -2.97
C PHE A 223 6.84 -2.05 -2.26
N LEU A 224 6.86 -2.02 -0.92
CA LEU A 224 7.23 -3.21 -0.15
C LEU A 224 6.08 -4.20 -0.19
N VAL A 225 6.33 -5.39 -0.73
CA VAL A 225 5.34 -6.45 -0.86
C VAL A 225 5.83 -7.71 -0.19
N CYS A 226 5.06 -8.23 0.75
CA CYS A 226 5.23 -9.55 1.31
C CYS A 226 4.57 -10.59 0.40
N THR A 227 5.38 -11.41 -0.26
CA THR A 227 4.92 -12.44 -1.20
C THR A 227 4.97 -13.85 -0.66
N TRP A 228 5.51 -14.03 0.55
CA TRP A 228 5.44 -15.30 1.26
C TRP A 228 5.54 -15.10 2.77
N GLN A 229 4.76 -15.87 3.53
CA GLN A 229 4.86 -15.93 4.98
C GLN A 229 4.64 -17.36 5.49
N ALA A 230 5.20 -17.67 6.66
CA ALA A 230 4.88 -18.88 7.40
C ALA A 230 5.06 -18.66 8.90
N HIS A 231 4.41 -19.50 9.71
CA HIS A 231 4.72 -19.60 11.14
C HIS A 231 5.80 -20.66 11.37
N ILE A 232 6.61 -20.45 12.38
CA ILE A 232 7.59 -21.38 12.93
C ILE A 232 6.87 -22.29 13.93
N ASN A 233 7.16 -23.60 13.91
CA ASN A 233 6.57 -24.55 14.86
C ASN A 233 7.16 -24.42 16.26
N ASP A 234 8.49 -24.33 16.36
CA ASP A 234 9.24 -24.20 17.60
C ASP A 234 10.24 -23.02 17.52
N VAL A 235 9.98 -22.02 18.36
CA VAL A 235 10.78 -20.80 18.50
C VAL A 235 11.84 -20.88 19.60
N SER A 236 11.99 -22.04 20.26
CA SER A 236 12.87 -22.20 21.42
C SER A 236 14.35 -22.02 21.10
N TYR A 237 14.74 -22.15 19.83
CA TYR A 237 16.13 -22.13 19.38
C TYR A 237 16.68 -20.74 19.08
N GLY A 238 15.85 -19.68 19.10
CA GLY A 238 16.24 -18.36 18.59
C GLY A 238 15.83 -18.18 17.12
N GLN A 239 15.71 -16.92 16.67
CA GLN A 239 15.15 -16.63 15.34
C GLN A 239 15.99 -17.19 14.19
N LEU A 240 17.32 -17.10 14.31
CA LEU A 240 18.22 -17.55 13.26
C LEU A 240 18.20 -19.08 13.15
N GLU A 241 18.28 -19.78 14.28
CA GLU A 241 18.21 -21.24 14.34
C GLU A 241 16.87 -21.76 13.78
N SER A 242 15.75 -21.15 14.18
CA SER A 242 14.44 -21.46 13.63
C SER A 242 14.36 -21.27 12.11
N PHE A 243 15.00 -20.22 11.58
CA PHE A 243 15.13 -20.01 10.14
C PHE A 243 15.95 -21.09 9.45
N LEU A 244 17.04 -21.56 10.06
CA LEU A 244 17.88 -22.59 9.46
C LEU A 244 17.15 -23.93 9.40
N GLU A 245 16.38 -24.27 10.44
CA GLU A 245 15.58 -25.50 10.44
C GLU A 245 14.44 -25.46 9.41
N MET A 246 13.82 -24.29 9.20
CA MET A 246 12.60 -24.13 8.39
C MET A 246 11.50 -25.11 8.80
N ASP A 247 11.37 -25.42 10.10
CA ASP A 247 10.23 -26.18 10.63
C ASP A 247 9.00 -25.27 10.71
N ILE A 248 8.28 -25.19 9.60
CA ILE A 248 7.21 -24.21 9.37
C ILE A 248 5.82 -24.84 9.25
N LYS A 249 4.79 -24.02 9.51
CA LYS A 249 3.36 -24.30 9.28
C LYS A 249 2.66 -23.07 8.71
N ASN A 250 1.43 -23.25 8.26
CA ASN A 250 0.57 -22.16 7.74
C ASN A 250 1.23 -21.32 6.64
N ALA A 251 2.11 -21.92 5.82
CA ALA A 251 2.79 -21.21 4.76
C ALA A 251 1.78 -20.69 3.72
N GLN A 252 1.94 -19.43 3.33
CA GLN A 252 1.15 -18.74 2.32
C GLN A 252 2.08 -18.06 1.32
N GLY A 253 1.68 -18.00 0.05
CA GLY A 253 2.51 -17.47 -1.03
C GLY A 253 3.52 -18.49 -1.58
N ILE A 254 4.58 -18.01 -2.23
CA ILE A 254 5.63 -18.84 -2.82
C ILE A 254 6.97 -18.52 -2.16
N ASP A 255 7.52 -19.49 -1.41
CA ASP A 255 8.86 -19.37 -0.83
C ASP A 255 9.88 -19.15 -1.96
N PRO A 256 10.72 -18.09 -1.89
CA PRO A 256 11.72 -17.81 -2.92
C PRO A 256 12.81 -18.89 -2.99
N LYS A 257 12.96 -19.74 -1.95
CA LYS A 257 13.94 -20.84 -1.91
C LYS A 257 15.35 -20.39 -2.28
N VAL A 258 15.85 -19.41 -1.54
CA VAL A 258 17.17 -18.81 -1.76
C VAL A 258 18.26 -19.89 -1.65
N ASP A 259 18.94 -20.19 -2.77
CA ASP A 259 20.03 -21.17 -2.88
C ASP A 259 21.38 -20.48 -3.09
N LYS A 260 21.72 -19.59 -2.16
CA LYS A 260 23.01 -18.89 -2.12
C LYS A 260 23.38 -18.57 -0.67
N ASP A 261 24.60 -18.11 -0.49
CA ASP A 261 25.01 -17.53 0.78
C ASP A 261 24.13 -16.30 1.07
N MET A 262 23.94 -15.98 2.34
CA MET A 262 23.10 -14.87 2.80
C MET A 262 23.81 -14.07 3.87
N LEU A 263 23.48 -12.80 3.96
CA LEU A 263 23.79 -11.96 5.11
C LEU A 263 22.60 -12.01 6.07
N TYR A 264 22.85 -12.12 7.38
CA TYR A 264 21.84 -11.81 8.38
C TYR A 264 22.23 -10.57 9.18
N TYR A 265 21.24 -9.78 9.55
CA TYR A 265 21.34 -8.68 10.50
C TYR A 265 20.20 -8.82 11.50
N SER A 266 20.53 -8.95 12.77
CA SER A 266 19.56 -9.05 13.86
C SER A 266 19.71 -7.88 14.82
N ASN A 267 18.59 -7.44 15.39
CA ASN A 267 18.59 -6.50 16.49
C ASN A 267 17.43 -6.78 17.42
N GLY A 268 17.61 -6.46 18.69
CA GLY A 268 16.61 -6.71 19.70
C GLY A 268 16.85 -5.90 20.95
N SER A 269 15.86 -5.92 21.84
CA SER A 269 15.90 -5.22 23.11
C SER A 269 15.33 -6.08 24.22
N PHE A 270 15.97 -6.03 25.39
CA PHE A 270 15.47 -6.64 26.62
C PHE A 270 15.70 -5.68 27.78
N GLY A 271 14.62 -5.17 28.37
CA GLY A 271 14.70 -4.10 29.37
C GLY A 271 15.35 -2.83 28.80
N ASP A 272 16.41 -2.35 29.45
CA ASP A 272 17.23 -1.21 29.01
C ASP A 272 18.43 -1.63 28.15
N SER A 273 18.52 -2.91 27.80
CA SER A 273 19.57 -3.44 26.95
C SER A 273 19.12 -3.56 25.51
N MET A 274 20.04 -3.30 24.59
CA MET A 274 19.86 -3.52 23.15
C MET A 274 21.03 -4.34 22.64
N HIS A 275 20.76 -5.20 21.66
CA HIS A 275 21.78 -5.97 20.98
C HIS A 275 21.63 -5.85 19.46
N TRP A 276 22.75 -6.00 18.77
CA TRP A 276 22.82 -6.09 17.32
C TRP A 276 23.82 -7.16 16.94
N GLU A 277 23.50 -7.91 15.91
CA GLU A 277 24.37 -8.93 15.34
C GLU A 277 24.33 -8.84 13.82
N TYR A 278 25.45 -9.09 13.17
CA TYR A 278 25.42 -9.42 11.75
C TYR A 278 26.41 -10.53 11.45
N GLY A 279 26.10 -11.26 10.38
CA GLY A 279 26.95 -12.35 9.96
C GLY A 279 26.53 -12.94 8.63
N LYS A 280 27.11 -14.10 8.36
CA LYS A 280 26.88 -14.86 7.14
C LYS A 280 26.11 -16.13 7.45
N ILE A 281 25.18 -16.51 6.59
CA ILE A 281 24.63 -17.86 6.50
C ILE A 281 25.14 -18.44 5.18
N ASP A 282 25.84 -19.57 5.20
CA ASP A 282 26.21 -20.24 3.96
C ASP A 282 25.01 -21.00 3.37
N LYS A 283 25.10 -21.37 2.09
CA LYS A 283 24.06 -22.18 1.42
C LYS A 283 23.77 -23.53 2.10
N ASN A 284 24.65 -24.02 2.97
CA ASN A 284 24.46 -25.24 3.74
C ASN A 284 23.80 -24.96 5.10
N LYS A 285 23.28 -23.74 5.32
CA LYS A 285 22.60 -23.31 6.53
C LYS A 285 23.51 -23.32 7.76
N THR A 286 24.82 -23.11 7.57
CA THR A 286 25.75 -22.83 8.66
C THR A 286 25.92 -21.33 8.78
N TYR A 287 25.69 -20.77 9.96
CA TYR A 287 25.91 -19.34 10.20
C TYR A 287 27.25 -19.04 10.87
N THR A 288 27.75 -17.84 10.65
CA THR A 288 28.96 -17.29 11.30
C THR A 288 28.67 -15.85 11.69
N ASN A 289 28.70 -15.57 13.00
CA ASN A 289 28.63 -14.20 13.51
C ASN A 289 29.94 -13.46 13.16
N LEU A 290 29.82 -12.30 12.51
CA LEU A 290 30.96 -11.48 12.08
C LEU A 290 31.15 -10.24 12.95
N ALA A 291 30.07 -9.77 13.58
CA ALA A 291 30.13 -8.82 14.66
C ALA A 291 28.88 -8.87 15.53
N TYR A 292 29.06 -8.37 16.74
CA TYR A 292 27.96 -8.06 17.63
C TYR A 292 28.23 -6.75 18.37
N LYS A 293 27.16 -6.13 18.87
CA LYS A 293 27.21 -4.96 19.74
C LYS A 293 26.10 -5.08 20.76
N ARG A 294 26.41 -4.82 22.03
CA ARG A 294 25.44 -4.77 23.11
C ARG A 294 25.57 -3.47 23.90
N THR A 295 24.44 -2.79 24.10
CA THR A 295 24.35 -1.62 24.97
C THR A 295 23.46 -1.87 26.16
N VAL A 296 23.75 -1.25 27.30
CA VAL A 296 22.89 -1.22 28.50
C VAL A 296 22.78 0.23 28.94
N SER A 297 21.55 0.73 29.13
CA SER A 297 21.32 2.15 29.44
C SER A 297 21.99 3.12 28.43
N GLY A 298 22.12 2.70 27.17
CA GLY A 298 22.74 3.47 26.09
C GLY A 298 24.27 3.38 26.00
N GLU A 299 24.94 2.74 26.96
CA GLU A 299 26.40 2.56 26.94
C GLU A 299 26.78 1.22 26.35
N ILE A 300 27.83 1.18 25.51
CA ILE A 300 28.36 -0.08 24.96
C ILE A 300 28.99 -0.87 26.10
N THR A 301 28.48 -2.09 26.32
CA THR A 301 28.98 -3.00 27.36
C THR A 301 29.79 -4.15 26.78
N ASP A 302 29.53 -4.51 25.53
CA ASP A 302 30.20 -5.60 24.84
C ASP A 302 30.11 -5.39 23.32
N SER A 303 31.17 -5.73 22.59
CA SER A 303 31.20 -5.63 21.13
C SER A 303 32.42 -6.35 20.55
N GLU A 304 32.24 -7.00 19.42
CA GLU A 304 33.31 -7.57 18.59
C GLU A 304 33.02 -7.27 17.12
N GLY A 305 34.06 -7.14 16.29
CA GLY A 305 33.92 -6.90 14.86
C GLY A 305 33.44 -5.48 14.51
N THR A 306 32.93 -5.30 13.29
CA THR A 306 32.42 -4.00 12.79
C THR A 306 31.13 -4.21 12.05
N MET A 307 30.01 -3.73 12.59
CA MET A 307 28.67 -3.81 11.97
C MET A 307 28.69 -3.34 10.52
N SER A 308 28.09 -4.13 9.63
CA SER A 308 27.94 -3.82 8.21
C SER A 308 26.65 -4.42 7.67
N PHE A 309 26.17 -3.90 6.55
CA PHE A 309 25.10 -4.48 5.76
C PHE A 309 25.63 -5.20 4.52
N THR A 310 26.93 -5.53 4.49
CA THR A 310 27.58 -6.26 3.41
C THR A 310 28.50 -7.36 3.93
N LEU A 311 28.62 -8.45 3.17
CA LEU A 311 29.63 -9.47 3.40
C LEU A 311 30.99 -9.01 2.84
N PRO A 312 32.12 -9.51 3.39
CA PRO A 312 33.44 -9.19 2.85
C PRO A 312 33.59 -9.56 1.37
N GLY A 313 33.80 -8.54 0.52
CA GLY A 313 33.96 -8.72 -0.93
C GLY A 313 32.66 -8.93 -1.71
N GLU A 314 31.50 -8.72 -1.07
CA GLU A 314 30.20 -8.88 -1.70
C GLU A 314 29.97 -7.88 -2.85
N VAL A 315 29.45 -8.38 -3.97
CA VAL A 315 29.14 -7.58 -5.15
C VAL A 315 27.63 -7.63 -5.38
N ARG A 316 27.03 -6.45 -5.58
CA ARG A 316 25.60 -6.32 -5.86
C ARG A 316 25.25 -6.89 -7.24
N THR A 317 24.16 -7.65 -7.32
CA THR A 317 23.69 -8.36 -8.52
C THR A 317 22.28 -7.97 -8.98
N ASP A 318 21.51 -7.24 -8.16
CA ASP A 318 20.12 -6.87 -8.43
C ASP A 318 19.95 -5.39 -8.83
N TYR A 319 20.91 -4.86 -9.58
CA TYR A 319 20.73 -3.57 -10.24
C TYR A 319 19.61 -3.66 -11.29
N ILE A 320 18.75 -2.65 -11.36
CA ILE A 320 17.91 -2.44 -12.53
C ILE A 320 18.75 -1.65 -13.53
N GLU A 321 19.12 -2.29 -14.65
CA GLU A 321 19.67 -1.59 -15.81
C GLU A 321 18.56 -0.81 -16.53
N ASP A 322 18.89 0.36 -17.07
CA ASP A 322 17.98 1.24 -17.84
C ASP A 322 17.48 0.60 -19.15
#